data_AF-A0A9D1CNZ5-F1
#
_entry.id   AF-A0A9D1CNZ5-F1
#
_cell.length_a   1.000
_cell.length_b   1.000
_cell.length_c   1.000
_cell.angle_alpha   90.00
_cell.angle_beta   90.00
_cell.angle_gamma   90.00
#
_symmetry.space_group_name_H-M   'P 1'
#
loop_
_entity.id
_entity.type
_entity.pdbx_description
1 polymer ?
#
loop_
_entity_poly.entity_id
_entity_poly.type
_entity_poly.pdbx_seq_one_letter_code
_entity_poly.pdbx_strand_id
1 'polypeptide(L)'
;MDDMLRLSLLWRVVAAIGAWFGRLASGSAVLAAVGRSWRGSGTRRFFLRRLSVEGAAAASGFRRLSQRCNDRLARVSWPVRWFRASAVGRLWRGLFRWGEGSVLLGWMFRGGLTTVILAVLGLYCGVDYVLRDVLSVPVLSSLWDEALLLLSFLWVLRLRMDRQTPMEARTNPLDVPVLAFLALGFWLMNTIFDYYSISVDGYRATVQYMLWFFVVTRLVRDDRDFRVLYLAMVALATVIALHGIYQYIVAVPIPSNWTDQAEQSVRTRVFSIFGSPNIMGDYMVMFAPMAAGLAYYFPKTWQKLLAWACAFAMCFACLFTMSRGAWVAMAVAVVLFCLLVDRRLFALLLVAAVAALFLPFVASRIGYLFTEQFAESTARGGRASRWHYGLNYLEESGHPWLGLGLGMFGGAIAMQTQIIDQWDYFYLDNYYLKIMVEMGYLGFAFFVLLLAALLYVGFRCLYRSRTPKESTEPRVQPLAAGILAGLSGVLVHCYFENIFEEPYMMAYFWMMAAMLVYLGFFRQRNKQAQTQS
;
A
#
# COMPACT_ATOMS: atom_id res chain seq x y z
N MET A 1 33.21 -18.65 11.65
CA MET A 1 32.51 -18.28 10.39
C MET A 1 32.77 -16.82 10.01
N ASP A 2 32.66 -15.86 10.94
CA ASP A 2 32.97 -14.45 10.68
C ASP A 2 34.39 -14.20 10.12
N ASP A 3 35.42 -14.94 10.58
CA ASP A 3 36.79 -14.75 10.08
C ASP A 3 37.01 -15.24 8.64
N MET A 4 36.32 -16.29 8.20
CA MET A 4 36.38 -16.73 6.79
C MET A 4 35.74 -15.69 5.86
N LEU A 5 34.63 -15.06 6.28
CA LEU A 5 34.03 -13.96 5.53
C LEU A 5 34.96 -12.74 5.46
N ARG A 6 35.72 -12.44 6.53
CA ARG A 6 36.70 -11.33 6.56
C ARG A 6 37.94 -11.56 5.68
N LEU A 7 38.28 -12.82 5.40
CA LEU A 7 39.38 -13.21 4.52
C LEU A 7 38.98 -13.25 3.03
N SER A 8 37.68 -13.30 2.72
CA SER A 8 37.18 -13.23 1.34
C SER A 8 37.61 -11.93 0.65
N LEU A 9 38.26 -12.06 -0.51
CA LEU A 9 38.60 -10.94 -1.39
C LEU A 9 37.35 -10.10 -1.73
N LEU A 10 36.23 -10.78 -1.99
CA LEU A 10 34.96 -10.15 -2.37
C LEU A 10 34.38 -9.32 -1.21
N TRP A 11 34.46 -9.82 0.04
CA TRP A 11 34.10 -9.03 1.22
C TRP A 11 35.03 -7.83 1.41
N ARG A 12 36.35 -8.00 1.23
CA ARG A 12 37.32 -6.89 1.31
C ARG A 12 37.05 -5.80 0.27
N VAL A 13 36.73 -6.18 -0.97
CA VAL A 13 36.36 -5.24 -2.05
C VAL A 13 35.05 -4.52 -1.72
N VAL A 14 33.99 -5.22 -1.33
CA VAL A 14 32.70 -4.61 -0.95
C VAL A 14 32.86 -3.69 0.27
N ALA A 15 33.63 -4.10 1.28
CA ALA A 15 33.92 -3.28 2.44
C ALA A 15 34.80 -2.07 2.11
N ALA A 16 35.76 -2.18 1.18
CA ALA A 16 36.58 -1.08 0.72
C ALA A 16 35.76 -0.05 -0.09
N ILE A 17 34.88 -0.51 -0.99
CA ILE A 17 33.94 0.34 -1.74
C ILE A 17 32.98 1.04 -0.76
N GLY A 18 32.38 0.31 0.18
CA GLY A 18 31.51 0.87 1.21
C GLY A 18 32.23 1.87 2.13
N ALA A 19 33.49 1.62 2.47
CA ALA A 19 34.33 2.54 3.22
C ALA A 19 34.73 3.77 2.39
N TRP A 20 34.99 3.63 1.10
CA TRP A 20 35.32 4.72 0.19
C TRP A 20 34.13 5.66 0.00
N PHE A 21 32.95 5.14 -0.35
CA PHE A 21 31.72 5.94 -0.38
C PHE A 21 31.37 6.52 1.00
N GLY A 22 31.62 5.78 2.08
CA GLY A 22 31.48 6.25 3.46
C GLY A 22 32.38 7.45 3.77
N ARG A 23 33.64 7.43 3.33
CA ARG A 23 34.59 8.55 3.42
C ARG A 23 34.21 9.70 2.50
N LEU A 24 33.72 9.44 1.29
CA LEU A 24 33.29 10.47 0.35
C LEU A 24 32.08 11.27 0.89
N ALA A 25 31.13 10.58 1.51
CA ALA A 25 29.95 11.18 2.11
C ALA A 25 30.19 11.87 3.47
N SER A 26 31.23 11.46 4.22
CA SER A 26 31.57 12.03 5.55
C SER A 26 32.71 13.05 5.53
N GLY A 27 33.65 12.94 4.59
CA GLY A 27 34.80 13.82 4.40
C GLY A 27 34.54 15.02 3.48
N SER A 28 33.42 15.04 2.74
CA SER A 28 33.02 16.22 1.97
C SER A 28 32.73 17.39 2.92
N ALA A 29 33.64 18.35 2.97
CA ALA A 29 33.47 19.60 3.72
C ALA A 29 32.19 20.36 3.29
N VAL A 30 31.79 20.22 2.02
CA VAL A 30 30.55 20.77 1.46
C VAL A 30 29.32 20.09 2.05
N LEU A 31 29.24 18.75 2.07
CA LEU A 31 28.13 18.04 2.71
C LEU A 31 28.07 18.28 4.22
N ALA A 32 29.23 18.41 4.88
CA ALA A 32 29.31 18.80 6.28
C ALA A 32 28.81 20.24 6.52
N ALA A 33 29.16 21.19 5.64
CA ALA A 33 28.71 22.57 5.68
C ALA A 33 27.20 22.68 5.42
N VAL A 34 26.68 22.11 4.33
CA VAL A 34 25.25 22.02 4.04
C VAL A 34 24.50 21.35 5.20
N GLY A 35 25.07 20.29 5.79
CA GLY A 35 24.52 19.65 6.98
C GLY A 35 24.51 20.54 8.23
N ARG A 36 25.51 21.43 8.42
CA ARG A 36 25.52 22.44 9.50
C ARG A 36 24.48 23.54 9.22
N SER A 37 24.46 24.10 8.01
CA SER A 37 23.49 25.13 7.59
C SER A 37 22.05 24.64 7.71
N TRP A 38 21.75 23.42 7.25
CA TRP A 38 20.45 22.78 7.45
C TRP A 38 20.12 22.57 8.93
N ARG A 39 21.08 22.19 9.78
CA ARG A 39 20.85 22.03 11.22
C ARG A 39 20.41 23.34 11.90
N GLY A 40 20.99 24.48 11.51
CA GLY A 40 20.63 25.81 12.02
C GLY A 40 19.43 26.49 11.33
N SER A 41 19.03 26.03 10.14
CA SER A 41 18.07 26.75 9.28
C SER A 41 16.70 26.96 9.91
N GLY A 42 16.07 28.09 9.57
CA GLY A 42 14.67 28.36 9.90
C GLY A 42 13.71 27.37 9.24
N THR A 43 14.02 26.93 8.01
CA THR A 43 13.24 25.92 7.28
C THR A 43 13.21 24.58 8.00
N ARG A 44 14.35 24.07 8.51
CA ARG A 44 14.38 22.85 9.32
C ARG A 44 13.55 23.02 10.60
N ARG A 45 13.67 24.17 11.29
CA ARG A 45 12.86 24.45 12.50
C ARG A 45 11.36 24.49 12.20
N PHE A 46 10.96 25.09 11.08
CA PHE A 46 9.57 25.12 10.61
C PHE A 46 9.03 23.70 10.34
N PHE A 47 9.76 22.90 9.55
CA PHE A 47 9.36 21.52 9.27
C PHE A 47 9.30 20.67 10.54
N LEU A 48 10.32 20.72 11.41
CA LEU A 48 10.30 19.98 12.67
C LEU A 48 9.11 20.35 13.56
N ARG A 49 8.76 21.64 13.66
CA ARG A 49 7.57 22.11 14.39
C ARG A 49 6.28 21.61 13.77
N ARG A 50 6.14 21.66 12.44
CA ARG A 50 4.96 21.13 11.72
C ARG A 50 4.83 19.61 11.85
N LEU A 51 5.95 18.88 11.86
CA LEU A 51 5.95 17.43 11.96
C LEU A 51 5.67 16.92 13.39
N SER A 52 6.16 17.62 14.42
CA SER A 52 6.04 17.19 15.83
C SER A 52 4.68 17.48 16.47
N VAL A 53 4.07 18.64 16.14
CA VAL A 53 2.80 19.11 16.70
C VAL A 53 1.71 18.03 16.64
N GLU A 54 0.84 17.98 17.65
CA GLU A 54 -0.35 17.11 17.60
C GLU A 54 -1.28 17.52 16.45
N GLY A 55 -1.88 16.55 15.75
CA GLY A 55 -2.75 16.86 14.61
C GLY A 55 -3.98 17.66 15.01
N ALA A 56 -4.39 18.65 14.21
CA ALA A 56 -5.57 19.48 14.46
C ALA A 56 -6.87 18.65 14.64
N ALA A 57 -6.93 17.44 14.08
CA ALA A 57 -7.95 16.45 14.37
C ALA A 57 -8.18 16.22 15.88
N ALA A 58 -7.14 16.32 16.71
CA ALA A 58 -7.20 16.18 18.16
C ALA A 58 -8.08 17.25 18.85
N ALA A 59 -8.24 18.44 18.28
CA ALA A 59 -9.08 19.52 18.80
C ALA A 59 -10.39 19.70 18.01
N SER A 60 -10.62 18.89 16.97
CA SER A 60 -11.70 19.07 16.01
C SER A 60 -13.10 18.84 16.60
N GLY A 61 -14.11 19.48 16.00
CA GLY A 61 -15.52 19.14 16.24
C GLY A 61 -15.84 17.68 15.91
N PHE A 62 -15.19 17.13 14.86
CA PHE A 62 -15.31 15.72 14.47
C PHE A 62 -14.85 14.74 15.57
N ARG A 63 -13.73 15.02 16.27
CA ARG A 63 -13.33 14.19 17.43
C ARG A 63 -14.31 14.28 18.58
N ARG A 64 -14.86 15.47 18.87
CA ARG A 64 -15.90 15.64 19.92
C ARG A 64 -17.17 14.86 19.57
N LEU A 65 -17.59 14.86 18.30
CA LEU A 65 -18.70 14.06 17.81
C LEU A 65 -18.40 12.55 17.91
N SER A 66 -17.25 12.10 17.40
CA SER A 66 -16.83 10.70 17.44
C SER A 66 -16.70 10.18 18.88
N GLN A 67 -16.23 11.00 19.82
CA GLN A 67 -16.17 10.63 21.23
C GLN A 67 -17.58 10.47 21.81
N ARG A 68 -18.50 11.43 21.59
CA ARG A 68 -19.90 11.31 22.00
C ARG A 68 -20.56 10.04 21.45
N CYS A 69 -20.24 9.62 20.22
CA CYS A 69 -20.69 8.36 19.65
C CYS A 69 -20.11 7.14 20.41
N ASN A 70 -18.81 7.15 20.76
CA ASN A 70 -18.21 6.10 21.59
C ASN A 70 -18.83 6.04 22.99
N ASP A 71 -19.07 7.19 23.63
CA ASP A 71 -19.64 7.28 24.97
C ASP A 71 -21.08 6.75 25.01
N ARG A 72 -21.85 6.96 23.93
CA ARG A 72 -23.17 6.34 23.73
C ARG A 72 -23.04 4.84 23.52
N LEU A 73 -22.18 4.38 22.60
CA LEU A 73 -21.97 2.96 22.30
C LEU A 73 -21.51 2.15 23.52
N ALA A 74 -20.62 2.70 24.36
CA ALA A 74 -20.12 2.05 25.57
C ALA A 74 -21.24 1.64 26.54
N ARG A 75 -22.32 2.43 26.60
CA ARG A 75 -23.52 2.17 27.43
C ARG A 75 -24.45 1.12 26.81
N VAL A 76 -24.34 0.81 25.52
CA VAL A 76 -25.17 -0.19 24.84
C VAL A 76 -24.66 -1.60 25.16
N SER A 77 -25.32 -2.27 26.10
CA SER A 77 -24.98 -3.63 26.55
C SER A 77 -25.95 -4.72 26.10
N TRP A 78 -27.14 -4.38 25.58
CA TRP A 78 -28.17 -5.38 25.27
C TRP A 78 -27.77 -6.37 24.15
N PRO A 79 -27.14 -5.97 23.00
CA PRO A 79 -26.76 -6.94 21.96
C PRO A 79 -25.62 -7.83 22.42
N VAL A 80 -24.74 -7.29 23.28
CA VAL A 80 -23.63 -8.01 23.88
C VAL A 80 -24.12 -9.08 24.85
N ARG A 81 -25.10 -8.75 25.70
CA ARG A 81 -25.74 -9.69 26.62
C ARG A 81 -26.51 -10.77 25.86
N TRP A 82 -27.31 -10.38 24.86
CA TRP A 82 -28.01 -11.33 23.99
C TRP A 82 -27.05 -12.28 23.27
N PHE A 83 -26.00 -11.77 22.64
CA PHE A 83 -24.99 -12.60 21.97
C PHE A 83 -24.28 -13.55 22.94
N ARG A 84 -23.91 -13.10 24.14
CA ARG A 84 -23.30 -13.99 25.16
C ARG A 84 -24.25 -15.09 25.67
N ALA A 85 -25.56 -14.86 25.64
CA ALA A 85 -26.57 -15.81 26.08
C ALA A 85 -27.05 -16.77 24.97
N SER A 86 -26.99 -16.34 23.70
CA SER A 86 -27.53 -17.09 22.56
C SER A 86 -26.75 -18.38 22.26
N ALA A 87 -27.41 -19.30 21.53
CA ALA A 87 -26.75 -20.50 21.01
C ALA A 87 -25.55 -20.14 20.11
N VAL A 88 -25.67 -19.08 19.30
CA VAL A 88 -24.59 -18.55 18.45
C VAL A 88 -23.37 -18.17 19.29
N GLY A 89 -23.53 -17.45 20.41
CA GLY A 89 -22.40 -17.12 21.29
C GLY A 89 -21.83 -18.29 22.09
N ARG A 90 -22.58 -19.40 22.24
CA ARG A 90 -22.03 -20.67 22.78
C ARG A 90 -21.18 -21.37 21.72
N LEU A 91 -21.71 -21.55 20.50
CA LEU A 91 -20.98 -22.11 19.35
C LEU A 91 -19.70 -21.31 19.05
N TRP A 92 -19.80 -19.98 19.04
CA TRP A 92 -18.67 -19.07 18.87
C TRP A 92 -17.53 -19.32 19.88
N ARG A 93 -17.86 -19.45 21.17
CA ARG A 93 -16.88 -19.76 22.21
C ARG A 93 -16.30 -21.16 22.06
N GLY A 94 -17.10 -22.14 21.61
CA GLY A 94 -16.62 -23.47 21.27
C GLY A 94 -15.59 -23.44 20.14
N LEU A 95 -15.93 -22.77 19.04
CA LEU A 95 -15.06 -22.62 17.87
C LEU A 95 -13.75 -21.89 18.20
N PHE A 96 -13.80 -20.82 18.99
CA PHE A 96 -12.58 -20.13 19.42
C PHE A 96 -11.71 -20.97 20.35
N ARG A 97 -12.30 -21.72 21.31
CA ARG A 97 -11.53 -22.67 22.16
C ARG A 97 -10.88 -23.79 21.36
N TRP A 98 -11.61 -24.35 20.38
CA TRP A 98 -11.08 -25.36 19.47
C TRP A 98 -9.93 -24.80 18.61
N GLY A 99 -10.12 -23.60 18.05
CA GLY A 99 -9.10 -22.88 17.30
C GLY A 99 -7.86 -22.53 18.13
N GLU A 100 -8.02 -22.13 19.39
CA GLU A 100 -6.92 -21.87 20.34
C GLU A 100 -6.08 -23.12 20.65
N GLY A 101 -6.71 -24.30 20.62
CA GLY A 101 -6.07 -25.61 20.76
C GLY A 101 -5.38 -26.14 19.49
N SER A 102 -5.63 -25.53 18.32
CA SER A 102 -4.97 -25.91 17.07
C SER A 102 -3.47 -25.58 17.11
N VAL A 103 -2.62 -26.56 16.80
CA VAL A 103 -1.16 -26.36 16.69
C VAL A 103 -0.82 -25.35 15.59
N LEU A 104 -1.54 -25.38 14.47
CA LEU A 104 -1.30 -24.53 13.30
C LEU A 104 -1.99 -23.16 13.40
N LEU A 105 -3.24 -23.11 13.85
CA LEU A 105 -4.05 -21.87 13.86
C LEU A 105 -4.13 -21.21 15.23
N GLY A 106 -3.68 -21.86 16.31
CA GLY A 106 -3.81 -21.36 17.67
C GLY A 106 -3.19 -19.98 17.90
N TRP A 107 -2.15 -19.60 17.15
CA TRP A 107 -1.56 -18.26 17.22
C TRP A 107 -2.54 -17.15 16.76
N MET A 108 -3.42 -17.43 15.79
CA MET A 108 -4.48 -16.52 15.34
C MET A 108 -5.59 -16.43 16.38
N PHE A 109 -6.11 -17.58 16.82
CA PHE A 109 -7.26 -17.65 17.72
C PHE A 109 -6.94 -17.11 19.14
N ARG A 110 -5.71 -17.29 19.66
CA ARG A 110 -5.21 -16.71 20.93
C ARG A 110 -5.21 -15.17 20.99
N GLY A 111 -5.57 -14.47 19.92
CA GLY A 111 -5.76 -13.01 19.91
C GLY A 111 -7.22 -12.56 19.87
N GLY A 112 -8.15 -13.52 19.86
CA GLY A 112 -9.57 -13.31 19.58
C GLY A 112 -9.81 -12.91 18.13
N LEU A 113 -11.08 -12.58 17.81
CA LEU A 113 -11.50 -12.28 16.44
C LEU A 113 -10.71 -11.16 15.77
N THR A 114 -10.26 -10.15 16.53
CA THR A 114 -9.42 -9.07 15.98
C THR A 114 -8.18 -9.62 15.27
N THR A 115 -7.49 -10.59 15.87
CA THR A 115 -6.27 -11.17 15.29
C THR A 115 -6.58 -12.08 14.11
N VAL A 116 -7.73 -12.78 14.12
CA VAL A 116 -8.21 -13.55 12.96
C VAL A 116 -8.54 -12.62 11.79
N ILE A 117 -9.30 -11.54 12.01
CA ILE A 117 -9.62 -10.52 10.99
C ILE A 117 -8.33 -9.90 10.45
N LEU A 118 -7.41 -9.46 11.32
CA LEU A 118 -6.14 -8.86 10.88
C LEU A 118 -5.24 -9.84 10.09
N ALA A 119 -5.29 -11.13 10.39
CA ALA A 119 -4.59 -12.15 9.61
C ALA A 119 -5.26 -12.36 8.23
N VAL A 120 -6.60 -12.44 8.16
CA VAL A 120 -7.35 -12.51 6.89
C VAL A 120 -7.09 -11.27 6.03
N LEU A 121 -7.07 -10.08 6.63
CA LEU A 121 -6.72 -8.82 5.96
C LEU A 121 -5.26 -8.76 5.51
N GLY A 122 -4.33 -9.38 6.26
CA GLY A 122 -2.96 -9.52 5.78
C GLY A 122 -2.85 -10.46 4.58
N LEU A 123 -3.67 -11.51 4.56
CA LEU A 123 -3.75 -12.51 3.50
C LEU A 123 -4.77 -12.17 2.39
N TYR A 124 -5.29 -10.93 2.34
CA TYR A 124 -6.44 -10.53 1.53
C TYR A 124 -6.41 -11.02 0.08
N CYS A 125 -5.34 -10.79 -0.70
CA CYS A 125 -5.29 -11.26 -2.10
C CYS A 125 -5.18 -12.79 -2.23
N GLY A 126 -4.60 -13.47 -1.24
CA GLY A 126 -4.54 -14.93 -1.22
C GLY A 126 -5.91 -15.55 -0.89
N VAL A 127 -6.69 -14.89 -0.04
CA VAL A 127 -8.09 -15.25 0.23
C VAL A 127 -8.96 -14.96 -0.99
N ASP A 128 -8.81 -13.79 -1.61
CA ASP A 128 -9.51 -13.38 -2.83
C ASP A 128 -9.33 -14.41 -3.95
N TYR A 129 -8.08 -14.76 -4.28
CA TYR A 129 -7.73 -15.79 -5.26
C TYR A 129 -8.32 -17.17 -4.93
N VAL A 130 -8.25 -17.61 -3.66
CA VAL A 130 -8.85 -18.90 -3.28
C VAL A 130 -10.37 -18.89 -3.43
N LEU A 131 -11.04 -17.77 -3.12
CA LEU A 131 -12.48 -17.66 -3.27
C LEU A 131 -12.90 -17.59 -4.75
N ARG A 132 -12.32 -16.67 -5.52
CA ARG A 132 -12.68 -16.39 -6.92
C ARG A 132 -12.19 -17.48 -7.89
N ASP A 133 -10.92 -17.85 -7.82
CA ASP A 133 -10.26 -18.69 -8.84
C ASP A 133 -10.16 -20.19 -8.47
N VAL A 134 -10.15 -20.53 -7.17
CA VAL A 134 -9.99 -21.93 -6.72
C VAL A 134 -11.32 -22.59 -6.33
N LEU A 135 -12.16 -21.88 -5.55
CA LEU A 135 -13.49 -22.36 -5.19
C LEU A 135 -14.56 -21.96 -6.21
N SER A 136 -14.41 -20.78 -6.83
CA SER A 136 -15.27 -20.22 -7.88
C SER A 136 -16.78 -20.29 -7.59
N VAL A 137 -17.17 -20.23 -6.30
CA VAL A 137 -18.57 -20.17 -5.87
C VAL A 137 -19.07 -18.75 -6.10
N PRO A 138 -19.95 -18.45 -7.06
CA PRO A 138 -20.15 -17.08 -7.54
C PRO A 138 -20.65 -16.13 -6.46
N VAL A 139 -21.66 -16.55 -5.68
CA VAL A 139 -22.27 -15.74 -4.60
C VAL A 139 -21.30 -15.48 -3.44
N LEU A 140 -20.43 -16.45 -3.13
CA LEU A 140 -19.41 -16.25 -2.10
C LEU A 140 -18.32 -15.30 -2.62
N SER A 141 -17.90 -15.50 -3.87
CA SER A 141 -16.84 -14.74 -4.55
C SER A 141 -17.23 -13.29 -4.82
N SER A 142 -18.51 -12.99 -5.04
CA SER A 142 -18.99 -11.62 -5.32
C SER A 142 -19.32 -10.80 -4.08
N LEU A 143 -19.42 -11.42 -2.89
CA LEU A 143 -19.86 -10.77 -1.65
C LEU A 143 -18.84 -10.88 -0.50
N TRP A 144 -17.71 -11.56 -0.68
CA TRP A 144 -16.81 -11.86 0.45
C TRP A 144 -16.15 -10.61 1.03
N ASP A 145 -15.83 -9.62 0.21
CA ASP A 145 -15.16 -8.40 0.65
C ASP A 145 -16.13 -7.43 1.33
N GLU A 146 -17.37 -7.28 0.84
CA GLU A 146 -18.44 -6.60 1.59
C GLU A 146 -18.77 -7.33 2.89
N ALA A 147 -18.83 -8.67 2.88
CA ALA A 147 -19.10 -9.46 4.08
C ALA A 147 -17.97 -9.34 5.11
N LEU A 148 -16.69 -9.34 4.68
CA LEU A 148 -15.54 -9.13 5.56
C LEU A 148 -15.51 -7.70 6.10
N LEU A 149 -15.86 -6.70 5.28
CA LEU A 149 -15.94 -5.30 5.68
C LEU A 149 -17.06 -5.08 6.71
N LEU A 150 -18.24 -5.64 6.47
CA LEU A 150 -19.38 -5.62 7.39
C LEU A 150 -19.05 -6.35 8.71
N LEU A 151 -18.48 -7.56 8.64
CA LEU A 151 -18.02 -8.30 9.82
C LEU A 151 -17.02 -7.48 10.64
N SER A 152 -16.06 -6.85 9.97
CA SER A 152 -15.04 -6.02 10.62
C SER A 152 -15.64 -4.75 11.23
N PHE A 153 -16.59 -4.11 10.56
CA PHE A 153 -17.32 -2.95 11.07
C PHE A 153 -18.16 -3.31 12.30
N LEU A 154 -18.96 -4.37 12.22
CA LEU A 154 -19.74 -4.89 13.35
C LEU A 154 -18.84 -5.30 14.52
N TRP A 155 -17.66 -5.86 14.25
CA TRP A 155 -16.67 -6.15 15.30
C TRP A 155 -16.08 -4.87 15.92
N VAL A 156 -15.78 -3.83 15.13
CA VAL A 156 -15.35 -2.52 15.65
C VAL A 156 -16.44 -1.87 16.53
N LEU A 157 -17.72 -1.97 16.16
CA LEU A 157 -18.83 -1.55 17.02
C LEU A 157 -18.86 -2.38 18.30
N ARG A 158 -18.80 -3.71 18.19
CA ARG A 158 -18.80 -4.64 19.34
C ARG A 158 -17.66 -4.36 20.32
N LEU A 159 -16.46 -4.01 19.86
CA LEU A 159 -15.31 -3.66 20.71
C LEU A 159 -15.56 -2.40 21.56
N ARG A 160 -16.40 -1.47 21.08
CA ARG A 160 -16.76 -0.21 21.73
C ARG A 160 -17.95 -0.31 22.68
N MET A 161 -18.71 -1.41 22.63
CA MET A 161 -19.90 -1.67 23.43
C MET A 161 -19.61 -2.41 24.74
N ASP A 162 -20.50 -2.25 25.71
CA ASP A 162 -20.44 -2.93 27.02
C ASP A 162 -19.11 -2.66 27.76
N ARG A 163 -18.76 -1.37 27.91
CA ARG A 163 -17.52 -0.93 28.56
C ARG A 163 -17.78 0.08 29.68
N GLN A 164 -17.09 -0.11 30.81
CA GLN A 164 -17.06 0.86 31.92
C GLN A 164 -16.40 2.17 31.49
N THR A 165 -15.27 2.09 30.78
CA THR A 165 -14.57 3.25 30.18
C THR A 165 -14.77 3.25 28.66
N PRO A 166 -15.34 4.32 28.06
CA PRO A 166 -15.43 4.46 26.62
C PRO A 166 -14.05 4.46 25.94
N MET A 167 -13.95 3.84 24.77
CA MET A 167 -12.70 3.90 24.00
C MET A 167 -12.49 5.30 23.40
N GLU A 168 -11.23 5.73 23.32
CA GLU A 168 -10.87 7.01 22.68
C GLU A 168 -11.36 7.06 21.23
N ALA A 169 -11.88 8.22 20.83
CA ALA A 169 -12.05 8.61 19.44
C ALA A 169 -10.68 8.67 18.75
N ARG A 170 -10.34 7.56 18.07
CA ARG A 170 -9.16 7.38 17.20
C ARG A 170 -9.23 8.23 15.92
N THR A 171 -9.57 9.50 16.07
CA THR A 171 -9.54 10.46 14.98
C THR A 171 -8.10 10.84 14.64
N ASN A 172 -7.78 10.94 13.36
CA ASN A 172 -6.44 11.25 12.89
C ASN A 172 -6.46 12.27 11.73
N PRO A 173 -5.32 12.85 11.34
CA PRO A 173 -5.28 13.89 10.30
C PRO A 173 -5.68 13.46 8.89
N LEU A 174 -5.73 12.15 8.58
CA LEU A 174 -6.18 11.63 7.28
C LEU A 174 -7.68 11.35 7.23
N ASP A 175 -8.38 11.24 8.37
CA ASP A 175 -9.83 11.03 8.36
C ASP A 175 -10.55 12.13 7.55
N VAL A 176 -10.11 13.40 7.66
CA VAL A 176 -10.74 14.55 6.97
C VAL A 176 -10.57 14.50 5.45
N PRO A 177 -9.36 14.44 4.86
CA PRO A 177 -9.20 14.38 3.40
C PRO A 177 -9.81 13.11 2.79
N VAL A 178 -9.76 11.96 3.49
CA VAL A 178 -10.44 10.74 3.04
C VAL A 178 -11.96 10.97 2.99
N LEU A 179 -12.57 11.44 4.10
CA LEU A 179 -14.01 11.74 4.12
C LEU A 179 -14.42 12.82 3.10
N ALA A 180 -13.56 13.80 2.84
CA ALA A 180 -13.83 14.84 1.84
C ALA A 180 -13.86 14.27 0.41
N PHE A 181 -12.93 13.39 0.05
CA PHE A 181 -12.93 12.71 -1.24
C PHE A 181 -14.13 11.75 -1.38
N LEU A 182 -14.45 10.98 -0.33
CA LEU A 182 -15.65 10.13 -0.28
C LEU A 182 -16.94 10.95 -0.48
N ALA A 183 -17.09 12.05 0.25
CA ALA A 183 -18.26 12.92 0.16
C ALA A 183 -18.37 13.61 -1.22
N LEU A 184 -17.25 13.99 -1.83
CA LEU A 184 -17.24 14.54 -3.19
C LEU A 184 -17.64 13.47 -4.22
N GLY A 185 -17.08 12.26 -4.13
CA GLY A 185 -17.47 11.15 -5.01
C GLY A 185 -18.96 10.81 -4.89
N PHE A 186 -19.50 10.79 -3.67
CA PHE A 186 -20.94 10.60 -3.47
C PHE A 186 -21.78 11.75 -4.07
N TRP A 187 -21.29 13.00 -3.96
CA TRP A 187 -21.95 14.16 -4.55
C TRP A 187 -21.90 14.16 -6.09
N LEU A 188 -20.81 13.68 -6.70
CA LEU A 188 -20.63 13.51 -8.15
C LEU A 188 -21.29 12.25 -8.73
N MET A 189 -21.56 11.25 -7.89
CA MET A 189 -22.43 10.10 -8.20
C MET A 189 -23.92 10.52 -8.22
N ASN A 190 -24.24 11.56 -7.42
CA ASN A 190 -25.37 12.43 -7.67
C ASN A 190 -24.97 13.50 -8.70
N THR A 191 -25.89 14.36 -9.14
CA THR A 191 -25.68 15.38 -10.19
C THR A 191 -25.39 14.82 -11.59
N ILE A 192 -24.38 13.96 -11.78
CA ILE A 192 -24.07 13.27 -13.04
C ILE A 192 -24.85 11.95 -13.07
N PHE A 193 -26.14 12.05 -13.41
CA PHE A 193 -27.14 11.00 -13.16
C PHE A 193 -27.45 10.08 -14.33
N ASP A 194 -26.85 10.27 -15.51
CA ASP A 194 -27.31 9.67 -16.77
C ASP A 194 -27.47 8.14 -16.69
N TYR A 195 -26.62 7.46 -15.92
CA TYR A 195 -26.72 6.02 -15.64
C TYR A 195 -26.47 5.68 -14.17
N TYR A 196 -27.47 5.93 -13.31
CA TYR A 196 -27.33 5.79 -11.85
C TYR A 196 -26.75 4.44 -11.36
N SER A 197 -27.07 3.30 -12.00
CA SER A 197 -26.48 2.00 -11.64
C SER A 197 -24.96 1.97 -11.87
N ILE A 198 -24.50 2.50 -13.01
CA ILE A 198 -23.07 2.60 -13.34
C ILE A 198 -22.38 3.58 -12.40
N SER A 199 -23.00 4.74 -12.14
CA SER A 199 -22.45 5.72 -11.18
C SER A 199 -22.27 5.09 -9.79
N VAL A 200 -23.22 4.28 -9.33
CA VAL A 200 -23.13 3.56 -8.05
C VAL A 200 -22.00 2.53 -8.06
N ASP A 201 -21.86 1.72 -9.11
CA ASP A 201 -20.75 0.74 -9.19
C ASP A 201 -19.38 1.42 -9.37
N GLY A 202 -19.31 2.50 -10.14
CA GLY A 202 -18.08 3.29 -10.36
C GLY A 202 -17.63 4.01 -9.09
N TYR A 203 -18.59 4.58 -8.34
CA TYR A 203 -18.34 5.08 -7.00
C TYR A 203 -17.86 3.95 -6.08
N ARG A 204 -18.55 2.80 -6.05
CA ARG A 204 -18.18 1.63 -5.25
C ARG A 204 -16.75 1.18 -5.53
N ALA A 205 -16.37 0.98 -6.80
CA ALA A 205 -15.01 0.62 -7.20
C ALA A 205 -13.98 1.65 -6.72
N THR A 206 -14.29 2.94 -6.85
CA THR A 206 -13.40 4.05 -6.46
C THR A 206 -13.26 4.22 -4.94
N VAL A 207 -14.27 3.83 -4.14
CA VAL A 207 -14.30 4.19 -2.70
C VAL A 207 -14.41 3.04 -1.70
N GLN A 208 -14.92 1.87 -2.07
CA GLN A 208 -15.18 0.75 -1.15
C GLN A 208 -13.93 0.38 -0.36
N TYR A 209 -12.81 0.20 -1.05
CA TYR A 209 -11.56 -0.24 -0.44
C TYR A 209 -10.87 0.86 0.38
N MET A 210 -11.25 2.13 0.22
CA MET A 210 -10.82 3.22 1.12
C MET A 210 -11.36 3.02 2.54
N LEU A 211 -12.49 2.34 2.71
CA LEU A 211 -13.12 2.11 4.02
C LEU A 211 -12.25 1.22 4.93
N TRP A 212 -11.36 0.40 4.35
CA TRP A 212 -10.35 -0.36 5.10
C TRP A 212 -9.42 0.52 5.92
N PHE A 213 -9.18 1.78 5.52
CA PHE A 213 -8.42 2.74 6.31
C PHE A 213 -9.07 2.97 7.69
N PHE A 214 -10.38 3.22 7.71
CA PHE A 214 -11.13 3.43 8.95
C PHE A 214 -11.19 2.13 9.76
N VAL A 215 -11.46 0.99 9.12
CA VAL A 215 -11.52 -0.29 9.83
C VAL A 215 -10.18 -0.63 10.51
N VAL A 216 -9.07 -0.63 9.78
CA VAL A 216 -7.75 -1.01 10.32
C VAL A 216 -7.24 -0.04 11.39
N THR A 217 -7.44 1.27 11.24
CA THR A 217 -7.08 2.25 12.30
C THR A 217 -7.84 2.01 13.61
N ARG A 218 -9.05 1.42 13.56
CA ARG A 218 -9.84 1.05 14.75
C ARG A 218 -9.61 -0.40 15.22
N LEU A 219 -9.19 -1.33 14.36
CA LEU A 219 -8.86 -2.72 14.71
C LEU A 219 -7.48 -2.89 15.35
N VAL A 220 -6.43 -2.21 14.86
CA VAL A 220 -5.06 -2.39 15.35
C VAL A 220 -4.89 -1.78 16.74
N ARG A 221 -5.06 -2.58 17.81
CA ARG A 221 -5.05 -2.06 19.18
C ARG A 221 -3.64 -1.76 19.65
N ASP A 222 -2.71 -2.70 19.44
CA ASP A 222 -1.37 -2.72 20.02
C ASP A 222 -0.27 -3.19 19.02
N ASP A 223 0.97 -3.27 19.49
CA ASP A 223 2.12 -3.73 18.71
C ASP A 223 2.04 -5.24 18.33
N ARG A 224 1.17 -6.05 18.94
CA ARG A 224 0.90 -7.45 18.52
C ARG A 224 -0.03 -7.45 17.32
N ASP A 225 -1.15 -6.74 17.38
CA ASP A 225 -2.09 -6.58 16.27
C ASP A 225 -1.39 -6.01 15.03
N PHE A 226 -0.56 -4.97 15.21
CA PHE A 226 0.25 -4.38 14.12
C PHE A 226 1.19 -5.42 13.48
N ARG A 227 1.92 -6.19 14.31
CA ARG A 227 2.87 -7.20 13.81
C ARG A 227 2.18 -8.34 13.09
N VAL A 228 1.00 -8.77 13.52
CA VAL A 228 0.23 -9.82 12.84
C VAL A 228 -0.12 -9.38 11.42
N LEU A 229 -0.70 -8.19 11.25
CA LEU A 229 -1.04 -7.67 9.93
C LEU A 229 0.22 -7.48 9.06
N TYR A 230 1.25 -6.82 9.59
CA TYR A 230 2.51 -6.57 8.86
C TYR A 230 3.19 -7.86 8.39
N LEU A 231 3.32 -8.85 9.27
CA LEU A 231 4.01 -10.09 8.95
C LEU A 231 3.18 -10.99 8.04
N ALA A 232 1.85 -11.01 8.15
CA ALA A 232 0.98 -11.73 7.22
C ALA A 232 1.10 -11.17 5.80
N MET A 233 1.08 -9.84 5.64
CA MET A 233 1.27 -9.18 4.33
C MET A 233 2.63 -9.51 3.71
N VAL A 234 3.73 -9.35 4.47
CA VAL A 234 5.09 -9.64 3.96
C VAL A 234 5.32 -11.13 3.72
N ALA A 235 4.72 -12.02 4.52
CA ALA A 235 4.82 -13.47 4.30
C ALA A 235 4.11 -13.88 3.01
N LEU A 236 2.88 -13.43 2.78
CA LEU A 236 2.15 -13.70 1.54
C LEU A 236 2.88 -13.11 0.33
N ALA A 237 3.36 -11.86 0.44
CA ALA A 237 4.16 -11.26 -0.62
C ALA A 237 5.45 -12.02 -0.92
N THR A 238 6.08 -12.65 0.09
CA THR A 238 7.24 -13.52 -0.13
C THR A 238 6.86 -14.77 -0.91
N VAL A 239 5.75 -15.43 -0.57
CA VAL A 239 5.26 -16.61 -1.30
C VAL A 239 4.92 -16.26 -2.76
N ILE A 240 4.24 -15.13 -2.98
CA ILE A 240 3.88 -14.64 -4.31
C ILE A 240 5.13 -14.26 -5.14
N ALA A 241 6.16 -13.68 -4.51
CA ALA A 241 7.45 -13.40 -5.14
C ALA A 241 8.18 -14.69 -5.57
N LEU A 242 8.22 -15.70 -4.69
CA LEU A 242 8.85 -16.99 -4.97
C LEU A 242 8.11 -17.75 -6.09
N HIS A 243 6.78 -17.75 -6.08
CA HIS A 243 5.97 -18.29 -7.18
C HIS A 243 6.26 -17.55 -8.51
N GLY A 244 6.42 -16.23 -8.45
CA GLY A 244 6.81 -15.45 -9.63
C GLY A 244 8.20 -15.80 -10.17
N ILE A 245 9.20 -15.96 -9.29
CA ILE A 245 10.54 -16.42 -9.67
C ILE A 245 10.47 -17.84 -10.29
N TYR A 246 9.64 -18.72 -9.75
CA TYR A 246 9.39 -20.04 -10.32
C TYR A 246 8.79 -19.98 -11.74
N GLN A 247 7.80 -19.10 -11.99
CA GLN A 247 7.25 -18.88 -13.33
C GLN A 247 8.32 -18.44 -14.34
N TYR A 248 9.28 -17.61 -13.92
CA TYR A 248 10.42 -17.20 -14.76
C TYR A 248 11.38 -18.36 -15.07
N ILE A 249 11.67 -19.22 -14.09
CA ILE A 249 12.56 -20.38 -14.26
C ILE A 249 11.96 -21.41 -15.23
N VAL A 250 10.67 -21.73 -15.07
CA VAL A 250 9.93 -22.65 -15.95
C VAL A 250 9.63 -22.02 -17.32
N ALA A 251 9.76 -20.69 -17.41
CA ALA A 251 9.49 -19.88 -18.60
C ALA A 251 8.07 -20.05 -19.15
N VAL A 252 7.10 -19.74 -18.28
CA VAL A 252 5.68 -19.69 -18.63
C VAL A 252 5.46 -18.84 -19.90
N PRO A 253 4.66 -19.31 -20.88
CA PRO A 253 4.43 -18.59 -22.13
C PRO A 253 3.73 -17.24 -21.89
N ILE A 254 4.09 -16.25 -22.70
CA ILE A 254 3.52 -14.91 -22.65
C ILE A 254 2.35 -14.81 -23.66
N PRO A 255 1.19 -14.22 -23.30
CA PRO A 255 0.19 -13.77 -24.25
C PRO A 255 0.78 -12.81 -25.30
N SER A 256 0.41 -12.99 -26.57
CA SER A 256 0.98 -12.25 -27.71
C SER A 256 0.73 -10.74 -27.68
N ASN A 257 -0.25 -10.27 -26.90
CA ASN A 257 -0.58 -8.86 -26.70
C ASN A 257 0.23 -8.16 -25.59
N TRP A 258 1.12 -8.87 -24.87
CA TRP A 258 1.90 -8.28 -23.76
C TRP A 258 3.31 -7.83 -24.15
N THR A 259 3.74 -8.07 -25.38
CA THR A 259 5.05 -7.72 -25.93
C THR A 259 4.90 -7.39 -27.41
N ASP A 260 5.49 -6.28 -27.87
CA ASP A 260 5.58 -6.01 -29.31
C ASP A 260 6.47 -7.07 -29.99
N GLN A 261 6.21 -7.40 -31.27
CA GLN A 261 7.00 -8.40 -32.01
C GLN A 261 8.50 -8.05 -32.13
N ALA A 262 8.85 -6.78 -31.90
CA ALA A 262 10.23 -6.29 -31.81
C ALA A 262 10.93 -6.64 -30.49
N GLU A 263 10.20 -6.91 -29.40
CA GLU A 263 10.75 -7.14 -28.06
C GLU A 263 11.27 -8.59 -27.85
N GLN A 264 11.80 -9.23 -28.91
CA GLN A 264 12.15 -10.67 -28.99
C GLN A 264 13.05 -11.19 -27.86
N SER A 265 13.83 -10.32 -27.23
CA SER A 265 14.65 -10.63 -26.05
C SER A 265 13.86 -11.00 -24.78
N VAL A 266 12.54 -10.75 -24.73
CA VAL A 266 11.72 -10.97 -23.55
C VAL A 266 11.11 -12.37 -23.58
N ARG A 267 11.83 -13.33 -22.98
CA ARG A 267 11.42 -14.74 -22.91
C ARG A 267 10.14 -14.98 -22.08
N THR A 268 10.02 -14.33 -20.92
CA THR A 268 8.92 -14.55 -19.96
C THR A 268 8.62 -13.26 -19.20
N ARG A 269 7.33 -12.98 -18.98
CA ARG A 269 6.84 -11.93 -18.08
C ARG A 269 6.10 -12.59 -16.91
N VAL A 270 6.56 -12.33 -15.69
CA VAL A 270 5.98 -12.90 -14.47
C VAL A 270 4.74 -12.14 -14.03
N PHE A 271 3.66 -12.87 -13.72
CA PHE A 271 2.37 -12.32 -13.25
C PHE A 271 1.85 -12.99 -11.96
N SER A 272 2.45 -14.11 -11.53
CA SER A 272 2.05 -14.88 -10.36
C SER A 272 0.57 -15.25 -10.39
N ILE A 273 -0.19 -14.97 -9.33
CA ILE A 273 -1.65 -15.19 -9.24
C ILE A 273 -2.50 -14.04 -9.82
N PHE A 274 -1.90 -12.91 -10.22
CA PHE A 274 -2.64 -11.68 -10.51
C PHE A 274 -3.11 -11.53 -11.96
N GLY A 275 -2.80 -12.49 -12.84
CA GLY A 275 -3.11 -12.41 -14.28
C GLY A 275 -2.42 -11.27 -15.06
N SER A 276 -1.79 -10.29 -14.40
CA SER A 276 -1.08 -9.17 -15.02
C SER A 276 0.33 -8.97 -14.44
N PRO A 277 1.36 -8.82 -15.29
CA PRO A 277 2.72 -8.51 -14.84
C PRO A 277 2.83 -7.10 -14.23
N ASN A 278 1.95 -6.16 -14.60
CA ASN A 278 1.99 -4.80 -14.04
C ASN A 278 1.47 -4.81 -12.59
N ILE A 279 0.37 -5.51 -12.32
CA ILE A 279 -0.16 -5.66 -10.95
C ILE A 279 0.84 -6.41 -10.07
N MET A 280 1.40 -7.52 -10.55
CA MET A 280 2.47 -8.25 -9.87
C MET A 280 3.67 -7.34 -9.55
N GLY A 281 4.07 -6.49 -10.51
CA GLY A 281 5.13 -5.51 -10.32
C GLY A 281 4.84 -4.53 -9.21
N ASP A 282 3.64 -3.94 -9.18
CA ASP A 282 3.23 -3.01 -8.13
C ASP A 282 3.15 -3.66 -6.75
N TYR A 283 2.60 -4.86 -6.68
CA TYR A 283 2.51 -5.64 -5.45
C TYR A 283 3.92 -5.89 -4.87
N MET A 284 4.93 -6.16 -5.71
CA MET A 284 6.33 -6.21 -5.25
C MET A 284 6.86 -4.84 -4.78
N VAL A 285 6.55 -3.74 -5.48
CA VAL A 285 6.92 -2.36 -5.07
C VAL A 285 6.38 -2.01 -3.69
N MET A 286 5.14 -2.41 -3.41
CA MET A 286 4.46 -2.17 -2.15
C MET A 286 5.16 -2.88 -0.98
N PHE A 287 5.59 -4.14 -1.16
CA PHE A 287 6.10 -4.98 -0.07
C PHE A 287 7.62 -5.10 0.06
N ALA A 288 8.42 -4.89 -1.00
CA ALA A 288 9.88 -4.98 -0.91
C ALA A 288 10.50 -4.02 0.14
N PRO A 289 10.08 -2.74 0.24
CA PRO A 289 10.57 -1.84 1.28
C PRO A 289 10.06 -2.23 2.69
N MET A 290 8.89 -2.86 2.79
CA MET A 290 8.38 -3.41 4.06
C MET A 290 9.22 -4.60 4.56
N ALA A 291 9.62 -5.50 3.65
CA ALA A 291 10.54 -6.59 3.96
C ALA A 291 11.92 -6.06 4.39
N ALA A 292 12.48 -5.06 3.68
CA ALA A 292 13.72 -4.39 4.08
C ALA A 292 13.59 -3.72 5.47
N GLY A 293 12.43 -3.14 5.80
CA GLY A 293 12.12 -2.60 7.12
C GLY A 293 12.26 -3.62 8.26
N LEU A 294 11.87 -4.89 8.03
CA LEU A 294 12.01 -5.96 9.02
C LEU A 294 13.48 -6.29 9.33
N ALA A 295 14.38 -6.17 8.35
CA ALA A 295 15.81 -6.45 8.57
C ALA A 295 16.48 -5.46 9.53
N TYR A 296 15.92 -4.25 9.69
CA TYR A 296 16.35 -3.27 10.70
C TYR A 296 15.56 -3.36 12.01
N TYR A 297 14.42 -4.05 12.02
CA TYR A 297 13.57 -4.24 13.22
C TYR A 297 13.97 -5.48 14.03
N PHE A 298 14.24 -6.61 13.37
CA PHE A 298 14.55 -7.86 14.05
C PHE A 298 15.93 -7.82 14.74
N PRO A 299 16.08 -8.37 15.96
CA PRO A 299 17.36 -8.39 16.65
C PRO A 299 18.30 -9.50 16.15
N LYS A 300 17.76 -10.71 15.89
CA LYS A 300 18.56 -11.92 15.58
C LYS A 300 19.09 -11.89 14.14
N THR A 301 20.37 -12.20 13.94
CA THR A 301 21.03 -12.14 12.63
C THR A 301 20.32 -12.97 11.55
N TRP A 302 19.88 -14.19 11.85
CA TRP A 302 19.16 -15.03 10.87
C TRP A 302 17.84 -14.40 10.42
N GLN A 303 17.12 -13.69 11.30
CA GLN A 303 15.88 -12.99 10.96
C GLN A 303 16.14 -11.79 10.04
N LYS A 304 17.29 -11.11 10.23
CA LYS A 304 17.74 -10.02 9.34
C LYS A 304 18.10 -10.55 7.96
N LEU A 305 18.83 -11.67 7.89
CA LEU A 305 19.19 -12.33 6.63
C LEU A 305 17.93 -12.81 5.89
N LEU A 306 16.97 -13.42 6.59
CA LEU A 306 15.69 -13.83 6.02
C LEU A 306 14.89 -12.62 5.50
N ALA A 307 14.78 -11.54 6.27
CA ALA A 307 14.07 -10.32 5.84
C ALA A 307 14.72 -9.66 4.61
N TRP A 308 16.06 -9.65 4.53
CA TRP A 308 16.77 -9.23 3.33
C TRP A 308 16.53 -10.18 2.15
N ALA A 309 16.55 -11.50 2.35
CA ALA A 309 16.26 -12.48 1.31
C ALA A 309 14.84 -12.29 0.75
N CYS A 310 13.83 -12.07 1.60
CA CYS A 310 12.48 -11.68 1.20
C CYS A 310 12.48 -10.39 0.34
N ALA A 311 13.16 -9.34 0.79
CA ALA A 311 13.24 -8.07 0.05
C ALA A 311 13.90 -8.23 -1.33
N PHE A 312 15.02 -8.96 -1.42
CA PHE A 312 15.68 -9.24 -2.69
C PHE A 312 14.82 -10.13 -3.60
N ALA A 313 14.15 -11.15 -3.06
CA ALA A 313 13.23 -11.97 -3.84
C ALA A 313 12.09 -11.13 -4.44
N MET A 314 11.54 -10.17 -3.70
CA MET A 314 10.54 -9.24 -4.22
C MET A 314 11.12 -8.30 -5.30
N CYS A 315 12.35 -7.79 -5.12
CA CYS A 315 13.02 -7.00 -6.15
C CYS A 315 13.29 -7.80 -7.44
N PHE A 316 13.74 -9.06 -7.34
CA PHE A 316 13.94 -9.93 -8.50
C PHE A 316 12.62 -10.32 -9.17
N ALA A 317 11.59 -10.64 -8.39
CA ALA A 317 10.25 -10.90 -8.94
C ALA A 317 9.70 -9.67 -9.68
N CYS A 318 9.89 -8.46 -9.14
CA CYS A 318 9.57 -7.21 -9.83
C CYS A 318 10.35 -7.05 -11.14
N LEU A 319 11.66 -7.34 -11.14
CA LEU A 319 12.49 -7.32 -12.35
C LEU A 319 11.92 -8.25 -13.43
N PHE A 320 11.57 -9.48 -13.07
CA PHE A 320 11.04 -10.50 -13.99
C PHE A 320 9.60 -10.24 -14.50
N THR A 321 8.88 -9.22 -13.99
CA THR A 321 7.61 -8.78 -14.61
C THR A 321 7.81 -8.11 -15.97
N MET A 322 9.02 -7.58 -16.22
CA MET A 322 9.34 -6.73 -17.38
C MET A 322 8.47 -5.47 -17.48
N SER A 323 7.81 -5.07 -16.39
CA SER A 323 7.01 -3.86 -16.32
C SER A 323 7.89 -2.64 -16.07
N ARG A 324 8.09 -1.83 -17.11
CA ARG A 324 8.88 -0.58 -17.06
C ARG A 324 8.36 0.38 -15.98
N GLY A 325 7.03 0.47 -15.81
CA GLY A 325 6.41 1.28 -14.76
C GLY A 325 6.76 0.79 -13.35
N ALA A 326 6.64 -0.52 -13.11
CA ALA A 326 6.99 -1.13 -11.83
C ALA A 326 8.48 -0.99 -11.50
N TRP A 327 9.38 -1.07 -12.49
CA TRP A 327 10.81 -0.85 -12.30
C TRP A 327 11.12 0.58 -11.81
N VAL A 328 10.50 1.60 -12.42
CA VAL A 328 10.63 3.01 -12.00
C VAL A 328 10.04 3.20 -10.60
N ALA A 329 8.86 2.65 -10.34
CA ALA A 329 8.21 2.71 -9.03
C ALA A 329 9.04 2.02 -7.93
N MET A 330 9.64 0.87 -8.22
CA MET A 330 10.57 0.15 -7.33
C MET A 330 11.81 0.99 -7.05
N ALA A 331 12.40 1.60 -8.09
CA ALA A 331 13.56 2.47 -7.93
C ALA A 331 13.24 3.66 -6.99
N VAL A 332 12.09 4.33 -7.17
CA VAL A 332 11.65 5.42 -6.27
C VAL A 332 11.42 4.90 -4.84
N ALA A 333 10.75 3.77 -4.66
CA ALA A 333 10.50 3.18 -3.36
C ALA A 333 11.82 2.84 -2.62
N VAL A 334 12.76 2.18 -3.30
CA VAL A 334 14.07 1.83 -2.72
C VAL A 334 14.92 3.06 -2.44
N VAL A 335 14.98 4.05 -3.35
CA VAL A 335 15.67 5.33 -3.12
C VAL A 335 15.10 6.04 -1.88
N LEU A 336 13.77 6.11 -1.76
CA LEU A 336 13.11 6.73 -0.63
C LEU A 336 13.41 5.97 0.68
N PHE A 337 13.39 4.63 0.67
CA PHE A 337 13.81 3.82 1.82
C PHE A 337 15.27 4.11 2.23
N CYS A 338 16.20 4.18 1.26
CA CYS A 338 17.61 4.52 1.49
C CYS A 338 17.78 5.93 2.10
N LEU A 339 16.99 6.91 1.66
CA LEU A 339 17.01 8.27 2.22
C LEU A 339 16.50 8.33 3.66
N LEU A 340 15.50 7.51 4.01
CA LEU A 340 14.78 7.56 5.28
C LEU A 340 15.37 6.65 6.38
N VAL A 341 16.04 5.55 6.01
CA VAL A 341 16.57 4.54 6.93
C VAL A 341 18.11 4.53 6.94
N ASP A 342 18.75 4.17 5.82
CA ASP A 342 20.20 4.00 5.75
C ASP A 342 20.76 4.36 4.36
N ARG A 343 21.51 5.46 4.31
CA ARG A 343 22.10 5.97 3.06
C ARG A 343 23.23 5.10 2.53
N ARG A 344 23.76 4.16 3.31
CA ARG A 344 24.80 3.23 2.85
C ARG A 344 24.27 2.28 1.77
N LEU A 345 22.95 2.03 1.78
CA LEU A 345 22.26 1.25 0.76
C LEU A 345 22.30 1.89 -0.63
N PHE A 346 22.61 3.19 -0.77
CA PHE A 346 22.82 3.80 -2.10
C PHE A 346 23.97 3.18 -2.88
N ALA A 347 25.06 2.75 -2.20
CA ALA A 347 26.16 2.07 -2.88
C ALA A 347 25.71 0.70 -3.42
N LEU A 348 24.90 -0.03 -2.64
CA LEU A 348 24.30 -1.30 -3.06
C LEU A 348 23.32 -1.10 -4.22
N LEU A 349 22.47 -0.07 -4.16
CA LEU A 349 21.53 0.28 -5.22
C LEU A 349 22.26 0.65 -6.52
N LEU A 350 23.34 1.43 -6.45
CA LEU A 350 24.15 1.77 -7.62
C LEU A 350 24.79 0.53 -8.25
N VAL A 351 25.39 -0.35 -7.44
CA VAL A 351 25.95 -1.63 -7.92
C VAL A 351 24.87 -2.51 -8.54
N ALA A 352 23.68 -2.60 -7.92
CA ALA A 352 22.56 -3.37 -8.45
C ALA A 352 22.01 -2.79 -9.77
N ALA A 353 21.92 -1.47 -9.90
CA ALA A 353 21.48 -0.80 -11.13
C ALA A 353 22.49 -1.02 -12.26
N VAL A 354 23.79 -0.86 -12.00
CA VAL A 354 24.85 -1.14 -12.98
C VAL A 354 24.84 -2.62 -13.39
N ALA A 355 24.72 -3.55 -12.43
CA ALA A 355 24.62 -4.98 -12.73
C ALA A 355 23.37 -5.32 -13.56
N ALA A 356 22.23 -4.66 -13.30
CA ALA A 356 21.01 -4.83 -14.08
C ALA A 356 21.17 -4.35 -15.53
N LEU A 357 21.92 -3.27 -15.79
CA LEU A 357 22.20 -2.81 -17.16
C LEU A 357 23.06 -3.78 -17.97
N PHE A 358 23.84 -4.66 -17.33
CA PHE A 358 24.56 -5.74 -18.02
C PHE A 358 23.70 -6.98 -18.33
N LEU A 359 22.44 -7.03 -17.86
CA LEU A 359 21.51 -8.10 -18.24
C LEU A 359 20.93 -7.80 -19.63
N PRO A 360 21.12 -8.65 -20.65
CA PRO A 360 20.72 -8.34 -22.02
C PRO A 360 19.24 -7.98 -22.17
N PHE A 361 18.36 -8.65 -21.42
CA PHE A 361 16.91 -8.40 -21.43
C PHE A 361 16.51 -7.05 -20.80
N VAL A 362 17.32 -6.50 -19.89
CA VAL A 362 17.08 -5.17 -19.30
C VAL A 362 17.58 -4.11 -20.27
N ALA A 363 18.79 -4.29 -20.80
CA ALA A 363 19.39 -3.40 -21.79
C ALA A 363 18.51 -3.26 -23.04
N SER A 364 17.98 -4.36 -23.57
CA SER A 364 17.06 -4.35 -24.72
C SER A 364 15.72 -3.68 -24.39
N ARG A 365 15.12 -3.96 -23.22
CA ARG A 365 13.83 -3.38 -22.80
C ARG A 365 13.90 -1.86 -22.56
N ILE A 366 15.07 -1.37 -22.12
CA ILE A 366 15.36 0.06 -22.01
C ILE A 366 15.68 0.64 -23.40
N GLY A 367 16.53 -0.03 -24.18
CA GLY A 367 16.92 0.38 -25.54
C GLY A 367 15.72 0.54 -26.48
N TYR A 368 14.70 -0.31 -26.34
CA TYR A 368 13.47 -0.23 -27.12
C TYR A 368 12.76 1.13 -27.00
N LEU A 369 12.86 1.82 -25.85
CA LEU A 369 12.28 3.17 -25.66
C LEU A 369 12.87 4.23 -26.61
N PHE A 370 14.01 3.97 -27.23
CA PHE A 370 14.73 4.87 -28.13
C PHE A 370 14.67 4.41 -29.60
N THR A 371 13.74 3.51 -29.94
CA THR A 371 13.55 3.01 -31.32
C THR A 371 12.35 3.66 -32.00
N GLU A 372 12.41 3.81 -33.33
CA GLU A 372 11.29 4.30 -34.15
C GLU A 372 10.06 3.39 -34.02
N GLN A 373 10.26 2.08 -33.89
CA GLN A 373 9.19 1.09 -33.66
C GLN A 373 8.38 1.37 -32.39
N PHE A 374 9.01 1.87 -31.32
CA PHE A 374 8.31 2.28 -30.10
C PHE A 374 7.54 3.59 -30.28
N ALA A 375 8.03 4.52 -31.11
CA ALA A 375 7.27 5.71 -31.48
C ALA A 375 6.03 5.34 -32.30
N GLU A 376 6.16 4.42 -33.26
CA GLU A 376 5.04 3.90 -34.05
C GLU A 376 4.03 3.09 -33.22
N SER A 377 4.46 2.26 -32.27
CA SER A 377 3.52 1.52 -31.40
C SER A 377 2.83 2.45 -30.40
N THR A 378 3.51 3.54 -29.99
CA THR A 378 2.89 4.61 -29.20
C THR A 378 1.83 5.37 -30.01
N ALA A 379 2.07 5.62 -31.30
CA ALA A 379 1.12 6.28 -32.20
C ALA A 379 -0.08 5.38 -32.58
N ARG A 380 0.12 4.07 -32.76
CA ARG A 380 -0.93 3.10 -33.11
C ARG A 380 -1.79 2.65 -31.91
N GLY A 381 -2.33 3.60 -31.14
CA GLY A 381 -3.20 3.30 -29.99
C GLY A 381 -2.46 2.98 -28.68
N GLY A 382 -1.17 3.33 -28.58
CA GLY A 382 -0.42 3.23 -27.33
C GLY A 382 -0.95 4.16 -26.24
N ARG A 383 -0.30 4.13 -25.06
CA ARG A 383 -0.76 4.87 -23.86
C ARG A 383 -0.97 6.37 -24.12
N ALA A 384 -0.09 7.01 -24.89
CA ALA A 384 -0.22 8.42 -25.24
C ALA A 384 -1.53 8.71 -26.02
N SER A 385 -1.91 7.84 -26.96
CA SER A 385 -3.17 7.96 -27.71
C SER A 385 -4.38 7.79 -26.78
N ARG A 386 -4.38 6.76 -25.92
CA ARG A 386 -5.45 6.53 -24.94
C ARG A 386 -5.58 7.68 -23.94
N TRP A 387 -4.47 8.28 -23.51
CA TRP A 387 -4.48 9.47 -22.65
C TRP A 387 -5.03 10.70 -23.38
N HIS A 388 -4.70 10.88 -24.66
CA HIS A 388 -5.22 11.97 -25.47
C HIS A 388 -6.74 11.85 -25.69
N TYR A 389 -7.25 10.67 -26.04
CA TYR A 389 -8.69 10.45 -26.18
C TYR A 389 -9.47 10.74 -24.88
N GLY A 390 -8.97 10.28 -23.74
CA GLY A 390 -9.60 10.57 -22.44
C GLY A 390 -9.66 12.08 -22.11
N LEU A 391 -8.62 12.83 -22.46
CA LEU A 391 -8.61 14.29 -22.32
C LEU A 391 -9.60 14.96 -23.29
N ASN A 392 -9.62 14.55 -24.55
CA ASN A 392 -10.52 15.14 -25.56
C ASN A 392 -11.99 14.92 -25.18
N TYR A 393 -12.38 13.70 -24.75
CA TYR A 393 -13.74 13.45 -24.27
C TYR A 393 -14.11 14.32 -23.05
N LEU A 394 -13.17 14.54 -22.11
CA LEU A 394 -13.39 15.43 -20.97
C LEU A 394 -13.60 16.89 -21.41
N GLU A 395 -12.84 17.38 -22.39
CA GLU A 395 -12.99 18.74 -22.95
C GLU A 395 -14.30 18.89 -23.75
N GLU A 396 -14.63 17.89 -24.58
CA GLU A 396 -15.85 17.85 -25.41
C GLU A 396 -17.14 17.69 -24.59
N SER A 397 -17.08 17.18 -23.36
CA SER A 397 -18.23 17.05 -22.44
C SER A 397 -19.01 18.35 -22.20
N GLY A 398 -18.37 19.51 -22.35
CA GLY A 398 -18.90 20.81 -21.94
C GLY A 398 -18.95 21.03 -20.42
N HIS A 399 -18.60 20.04 -19.60
CA HIS A 399 -18.56 20.13 -18.12
C HIS A 399 -17.29 19.51 -17.49
N PRO A 400 -16.07 19.89 -17.95
CA PRO A 400 -14.80 19.28 -17.52
C PRO A 400 -14.47 19.45 -16.02
N TRP A 401 -15.19 20.32 -15.31
CA TRP A 401 -15.07 20.45 -13.85
C TRP A 401 -15.72 19.31 -13.07
N LEU A 402 -16.75 18.68 -13.63
CA LEU A 402 -17.52 17.59 -13.01
C LEU A 402 -17.10 16.21 -13.54
N GLY A 403 -16.65 16.14 -14.80
CA GLY A 403 -16.22 14.89 -15.45
C GLY A 403 -17.36 14.16 -16.17
N LEU A 404 -17.03 13.04 -16.80
CA LEU A 404 -17.94 12.20 -17.58
C LEU A 404 -18.86 11.30 -16.75
N GLY A 405 -18.71 11.31 -15.42
CA GLY A 405 -19.41 10.40 -14.50
C GLY A 405 -18.55 9.21 -14.07
N LEU A 406 -18.82 8.73 -12.85
CA LEU A 406 -18.13 7.60 -12.25
C LEU A 406 -18.52 6.28 -12.94
N GLY A 407 -17.53 5.43 -13.22
CA GLY A 407 -17.76 4.14 -13.88
C GLY A 407 -17.95 4.24 -15.40
N MET A 408 -17.98 5.45 -15.96
CA MET A 408 -18.19 5.69 -17.38
C MET A 408 -16.92 5.61 -18.22
N PHE A 409 -15.72 5.67 -17.62
CA PHE A 409 -14.48 5.70 -18.41
C PHE A 409 -13.26 5.01 -17.76
N GLY A 410 -12.47 4.29 -18.57
CA GLY A 410 -11.13 3.83 -18.19
C GLY A 410 -11.03 2.69 -17.16
N GLY A 411 -12.14 2.27 -16.56
CA GLY A 411 -12.22 1.19 -15.56
C GLY A 411 -12.96 -0.06 -16.03
N ALA A 412 -12.97 -1.10 -15.19
CA ALA A 412 -13.57 -2.41 -15.54
C ALA A 412 -15.08 -2.31 -15.83
N ILE A 413 -15.80 -1.43 -15.14
CA ILE A 413 -17.24 -1.21 -15.30
C ILE A 413 -17.57 -0.58 -16.66
N ALA A 414 -16.80 0.44 -17.06
CA ALA A 414 -16.93 1.09 -18.37
C ALA A 414 -16.75 0.07 -19.51
N MET A 415 -15.72 -0.78 -19.40
CA MET A 415 -15.43 -1.86 -20.35
C MET A 415 -16.53 -2.93 -20.44
N GLN A 416 -17.33 -3.12 -19.38
CA GLN A 416 -18.41 -4.11 -19.35
C GLN A 416 -19.76 -3.57 -19.83
N THR A 417 -19.97 -2.25 -19.76
CA THR A 417 -21.32 -1.68 -19.97
C THR A 417 -21.45 -0.88 -21.27
N GLN A 418 -20.36 -0.29 -21.79
CA GLN A 418 -20.23 0.27 -23.15
C GLN A 418 -21.51 0.94 -23.72
N ILE A 419 -22.04 1.97 -23.06
CA ILE A 419 -23.38 2.52 -23.38
C ILE A 419 -23.36 3.58 -24.50
N ILE A 420 -22.29 4.37 -24.61
CA ILE A 420 -22.23 5.49 -25.54
C ILE A 420 -21.55 5.02 -26.83
N ASP A 421 -22.35 4.71 -27.84
CA ASP A 421 -21.90 4.20 -29.16
C ASP A 421 -20.84 5.08 -29.85
N GLN A 422 -20.75 6.36 -29.48
CA GLN A 422 -19.82 7.35 -30.04
C GLN A 422 -18.45 7.36 -29.33
N TRP A 423 -18.29 6.60 -28.24
CA TRP A 423 -17.06 6.58 -27.44
C TRP A 423 -16.31 5.26 -27.59
N ASP A 424 -15.00 5.36 -27.84
CA ASP A 424 -14.11 4.21 -27.78
C ASP A 424 -13.84 3.85 -26.31
N TYR A 425 -14.51 2.81 -25.83
CA TYR A 425 -14.30 2.26 -24.49
C TYR A 425 -12.99 1.48 -24.43
N PHE A 426 -12.01 2.02 -23.69
CA PHE A 426 -10.73 1.36 -23.43
C PHE A 426 -10.30 1.50 -21.96
N TYR A 427 -9.43 0.60 -21.51
CA TYR A 427 -8.79 0.70 -20.20
C TYR A 427 -7.76 1.83 -20.22
N LEU A 428 -7.84 2.76 -19.27
CA LEU A 428 -6.97 3.94 -19.24
C LEU A 428 -5.82 3.73 -18.26
N ASP A 429 -4.62 3.40 -18.74
CA ASP A 429 -3.44 3.04 -17.93
C ASP A 429 -2.76 4.27 -17.27
N ASN A 430 -3.56 5.08 -16.58
CA ASN A 430 -3.15 6.18 -15.71
C ASN A 430 -4.33 6.53 -14.77
N TYR A 431 -4.25 6.14 -13.50
CA TYR A 431 -5.34 6.38 -12.54
C TYR A 431 -5.59 7.87 -12.26
N TYR A 432 -4.54 8.70 -12.32
CA TYR A 432 -4.69 10.16 -12.14
C TYR A 432 -5.57 10.76 -13.23
N LEU A 433 -5.34 10.32 -14.47
CA LEU A 433 -6.15 10.75 -15.60
C LEU A 433 -7.55 10.12 -15.54
N LYS A 434 -7.70 8.87 -15.09
CA LYS A 434 -9.02 8.25 -14.88
C LYS A 434 -9.88 9.06 -13.92
N ILE A 435 -9.35 9.42 -12.75
CA ILE A 435 -10.05 10.28 -11.77
C ILE A 435 -10.36 11.66 -12.36
N MET A 436 -9.47 12.24 -13.18
CA MET A 436 -9.72 13.51 -13.84
C MET A 436 -10.84 13.43 -14.90
N VAL A 437 -10.92 12.33 -15.65
CA VAL A 437 -11.94 12.14 -16.70
C VAL A 437 -13.30 11.79 -16.09
N GLU A 438 -13.37 10.87 -15.12
CA GLU A 438 -14.64 10.47 -14.48
C GLU A 438 -15.19 11.53 -13.50
N MET A 439 -14.33 12.23 -12.76
CA MET A 439 -14.71 13.16 -11.66
C MET A 439 -14.31 14.62 -11.92
N GLY A 440 -13.81 14.92 -13.11
CA GLY A 440 -13.44 16.27 -13.54
C GLY A 440 -12.24 16.87 -12.79
N TYR A 441 -11.95 18.13 -13.09
CA TYR A 441 -10.92 18.89 -12.38
C TYR A 441 -11.19 19.01 -10.87
N LEU A 442 -12.46 18.99 -10.43
CA LEU A 442 -12.83 19.06 -9.02
C LEU A 442 -12.45 17.76 -8.27
N GLY A 443 -12.81 16.60 -8.83
CA GLY A 443 -12.41 15.29 -8.31
C GLY A 443 -10.91 15.11 -8.28
N PHE A 444 -10.24 15.47 -9.39
CA PHE A 444 -8.78 15.46 -9.47
C PHE A 444 -8.11 16.35 -8.40
N ALA A 445 -8.60 17.57 -8.18
CA ALA A 445 -8.07 18.46 -7.16
C ALA A 445 -8.20 17.86 -5.74
N PHE A 446 -9.34 17.27 -5.40
CA PHE A 446 -9.54 16.59 -4.11
C PHE A 446 -8.67 15.34 -3.98
N PHE A 447 -8.46 14.59 -5.06
CA PHE A 447 -7.56 13.44 -5.08
C PHE A 447 -6.10 13.86 -4.85
N VAL A 448 -5.62 14.90 -5.53
CA VAL A 448 -4.27 15.47 -5.32
C VAL A 448 -4.10 15.98 -3.88
N LEU A 449 -5.11 16.65 -3.32
CA LEU A 449 -5.11 17.08 -1.91
C LEU A 449 -5.07 15.89 -0.93
N LEU A 450 -5.80 14.82 -1.23
CA LEU A 450 -5.79 13.58 -0.45
C LEU A 450 -4.41 12.91 -0.47
N LEU A 451 -3.77 12.81 -1.64
CA LEU A 451 -2.42 12.24 -1.76
C LEU A 451 -1.34 13.13 -1.13
N ALA A 452 -1.44 14.45 -1.27
CA ALA A 452 -0.56 15.38 -0.58
C ALA A 452 -0.70 15.26 0.94
N ALA A 453 -1.93 15.10 1.45
CA ALA A 453 -2.18 14.83 2.86
C ALA A 453 -1.63 13.46 3.29
N LEU A 454 -1.81 12.40 2.50
CA LEU A 454 -1.26 11.07 2.73
C LEU A 454 0.25 11.12 2.93
N LEU A 455 0.98 11.72 2.00
CA LEU A 455 2.43 11.86 2.06
C LEU A 455 2.86 12.73 3.25
N TYR A 456 2.23 13.90 3.45
CA TYR A 456 2.54 14.79 4.57
C TYR A 456 2.33 14.10 5.92
N VAL A 457 1.19 13.44 6.13
CA VAL A 457 0.91 12.71 7.37
C VAL A 457 1.81 11.48 7.49
N GLY A 458 2.16 10.82 6.39
CA GLY A 458 3.14 9.74 6.36
C GLY A 458 4.52 10.16 6.87
N PHE A 459 5.03 11.31 6.42
CA PHE A 459 6.27 11.89 6.96
C PHE A 459 6.14 12.29 8.45
N ARG A 460 4.97 12.73 8.91
CA ARG A 460 4.70 12.97 10.34
C ARG A 460 4.75 11.68 11.15
N CYS A 461 4.12 10.62 10.64
CA CYS A 461 4.13 9.30 11.28
C CYS A 461 5.53 8.73 11.37
N LEU A 462 6.32 8.85 10.30
CA LEU A 462 7.73 8.48 10.29
C LEU A 462 8.55 9.29 11.30
N TYR A 463 8.31 10.61 11.38
CA TYR A 463 9.02 11.46 12.34
C TYR A 463 8.69 11.08 13.79
N ARG A 464 7.40 10.82 14.09
CA ARG A 464 6.92 10.44 15.42
C ARG A 464 7.25 8.98 15.81
N SER A 465 7.43 8.09 14.85
CA SER A 465 7.83 6.69 15.11
C SER A 465 9.31 6.53 15.49
N ARG A 466 10.09 7.60 15.47
CA ARG A 466 11.49 7.63 15.94
C ARG A 466 11.57 7.42 17.45
N THR A 467 12.20 6.33 17.86
CA THR A 467 12.62 6.15 19.25
C THR A 467 13.95 6.89 19.51
N PRO A 468 14.16 7.47 20.71
CA PRO A 468 15.46 8.02 21.11
C PRO A 468 16.57 6.97 21.01
N LYS A 469 17.82 7.41 20.77
CA LYS A 469 18.96 6.49 20.63
C LYS A 469 19.21 5.62 21.87
N GLU A 470 18.82 6.12 23.04
CA GLU A 470 19.00 5.50 24.36
C GLU A 470 17.87 4.52 24.74
N SER A 471 16.80 4.39 23.95
CA SER A 471 15.73 3.44 24.27
C SER A 471 16.18 1.99 24.05
N THR A 472 15.91 1.11 25.01
CA THR A 472 16.07 -0.35 24.90
C THR A 472 15.08 -1.01 23.93
N GLU A 473 14.08 -0.27 23.44
CA GLU A 473 13.08 -0.79 22.51
C GLU A 473 13.58 -1.01 21.07
N PRO A 474 13.03 -2.02 20.35
CA PRO A 474 13.22 -2.15 18.92
C PRO A 474 12.79 -0.89 18.15
N ARG A 475 13.63 -0.44 17.22
CA ARG A 475 13.34 0.73 16.38
C ARG A 475 12.24 0.38 15.39
N VAL A 476 11.05 0.97 15.54
CA VAL A 476 9.92 0.82 14.61
C VAL A 476 9.97 1.77 13.41
N GLN A 477 10.82 2.81 13.46
CA GLN A 477 11.00 3.77 12.35
C GLN A 477 11.25 3.08 10.98
N PRO A 478 12.07 2.02 10.85
CA PRO A 478 12.28 1.34 9.57
C PRO A 478 11.02 0.66 9.01
N LEU A 479 10.11 0.21 9.87
CA LEU A 479 8.81 -0.34 9.45
C LEU A 479 7.90 0.78 8.90
N ALA A 480 7.88 1.94 9.56
CA ALA A 480 7.17 3.11 9.09
C ALA A 480 7.74 3.64 7.76
N ALA A 481 9.08 3.60 7.60
CA ALA A 481 9.76 3.98 6.38
C ALA A 481 9.51 2.99 5.24
N GLY A 482 9.47 1.68 5.51
CA GLY A 482 9.09 0.65 4.55
C GLY A 482 7.67 0.84 4.03
N ILE A 483 6.71 1.09 4.92
CA ILE A 483 5.33 1.40 4.53
C ILE A 483 5.27 2.68 3.67
N LEU A 484 5.90 3.78 4.11
CA LEU A 484 5.88 5.05 3.36
C LEU A 484 6.57 4.94 1.99
N ALA A 485 7.66 4.18 1.91
CA ALA A 485 8.37 3.90 0.67
C ALA A 485 7.51 3.09 -0.32
N GLY A 486 6.87 2.01 0.14
CA GLY A 486 5.94 1.22 -0.66
C GLY A 486 4.78 2.06 -1.19
N LEU A 487 4.06 2.77 -0.31
CA LEU A 487 2.96 3.69 -0.69
C LEU A 487 3.41 4.72 -1.74
N SER A 488 4.60 5.30 -1.59
CA SER A 488 5.12 6.29 -2.54
C SER A 488 5.47 5.68 -3.90
N GLY A 489 5.97 4.44 -3.92
CA GLY A 489 6.21 3.68 -5.14
C GLY A 489 4.92 3.39 -5.90
N VAL A 490 3.89 2.89 -5.21
CA VAL A 490 2.55 2.62 -5.79
C VAL A 490 1.97 3.89 -6.43
N LEU A 491 2.07 5.05 -5.75
CA LEU A 491 1.61 6.33 -6.32
C LEU A 491 2.37 6.73 -7.60
N VAL A 492 3.67 6.46 -7.69
CA VAL A 492 4.43 6.65 -8.95
C VAL A 492 3.95 5.68 -10.02
N HIS A 493 3.63 4.43 -9.66
CA HIS A 493 3.15 3.46 -10.63
C HIS A 493 1.74 3.76 -11.15
N CYS A 494 0.85 4.33 -10.33
CA CYS A 494 -0.48 4.78 -10.72
C CYS A 494 -0.49 5.83 -11.87
N TYR A 495 0.67 6.42 -12.20
CA TYR A 495 0.83 7.29 -13.37
C TYR A 495 1.03 6.50 -14.67
N PHE A 496 1.53 5.27 -14.58
CA PHE A 496 1.79 4.38 -15.71
C PHE A 496 0.83 3.20 -15.79
N GLU A 497 -0.06 3.01 -14.81
CA GLU A 497 -1.00 1.90 -14.78
C GLU A 497 -2.20 2.23 -13.88
N ASN A 498 -3.35 1.61 -14.15
CA ASN A 498 -4.58 1.84 -13.41
C ASN A 498 -4.72 0.91 -12.17
N ILE A 499 -3.68 0.88 -11.32
CA ILE A 499 -3.53 -0.12 -10.23
C ILE A 499 -4.67 -0.09 -9.20
N PHE A 500 -5.30 1.05 -8.95
CA PHE A 500 -6.36 1.16 -7.93
C PHE A 500 -7.74 0.67 -8.39
N GLU A 501 -7.92 0.23 -9.65
CA GLU A 501 -9.08 -0.60 -10.03
C GLU A 501 -9.01 -1.99 -9.38
N GLU A 502 -7.82 -2.50 -9.02
CA GLU A 502 -7.66 -3.82 -8.42
C GLU A 502 -8.04 -3.81 -6.93
N PRO A 503 -9.11 -4.53 -6.52
CA PRO A 503 -9.67 -4.50 -5.17
C PRO A 503 -8.63 -4.64 -4.05
N TYR A 504 -7.78 -5.67 -4.17
CA TYR A 504 -6.77 -6.01 -3.17
C TYR A 504 -5.63 -4.99 -3.13
N MET A 505 -5.26 -4.39 -4.26
CA MET A 505 -4.22 -3.35 -4.31
C MET A 505 -4.67 -2.10 -3.57
N MET A 506 -5.89 -1.64 -3.86
CA MET A 506 -6.46 -0.49 -3.17
C MET A 506 -6.69 -0.79 -1.68
N ALA A 507 -7.16 -1.99 -1.33
CA ALA A 507 -7.32 -2.40 0.07
C ALA A 507 -5.97 -2.38 0.81
N TYR A 508 -4.92 -3.03 0.28
CA TYR A 508 -3.61 -3.04 0.92
C TYR A 508 -3.02 -1.64 1.09
N PHE A 509 -3.16 -0.77 0.08
CA PHE A 509 -2.72 0.63 0.16
C PHE A 509 -3.35 1.38 1.35
N TRP A 510 -4.68 1.30 1.50
CA TRP A 510 -5.39 1.97 2.60
C TRP A 510 -5.18 1.32 3.96
N MET A 511 -4.99 0.00 4.02
CA MET A 511 -4.57 -0.71 5.24
C MET A 511 -3.16 -0.28 5.68
N MET A 512 -2.22 -0.14 4.74
CA MET A 512 -0.87 0.37 5.00
C MET A 512 -0.88 1.83 5.48
N ALA A 513 -1.71 2.69 4.89
CA ALA A 513 -1.92 4.05 5.37
C ALA A 513 -2.42 4.07 6.83
N ALA A 514 -3.35 3.18 7.18
CA ALA A 514 -3.85 3.03 8.55
C ALA A 514 -2.78 2.53 9.53
N MET A 515 -1.95 1.58 9.11
CA MET A 515 -0.80 1.08 9.88
C MET A 515 0.25 2.18 10.13
N LEU A 516 0.48 3.05 9.15
CA LEU A 516 1.38 4.19 9.29
C LEU A 516 0.84 5.21 10.31
N VAL A 517 -0.45 5.53 10.27
CA VAL A 517 -1.15 6.34 11.29
C VAL A 517 -1.04 5.72 12.68
N TYR A 518 -1.19 4.39 12.80
CA TYR A 518 -1.01 3.69 14.07
C TYR A 518 0.38 3.94 14.68
N LEU A 519 1.46 3.71 13.91
CA LEU A 519 2.83 3.92 14.36
C LEU A 519 3.13 5.37 14.77
N GLY A 520 2.54 6.33 14.07
CA GLY A 520 2.78 7.77 14.27
C GLY A 520 2.00 8.41 15.42
N PHE A 521 0.72 8.05 15.58
CA PHE A 521 -0.20 8.76 16.47
C PHE A 521 -0.78 7.90 17.60
N PHE A 522 -1.05 6.61 17.37
CA PHE A 522 -1.73 5.77 18.37
C PHE A 522 -0.76 4.97 19.26
N ARG A 523 0.35 4.46 18.70
CA ARG A 523 1.37 3.72 19.45
C ARG A 523 1.92 4.52 20.65
N GLN A 524 2.14 5.82 20.47
CA GLN A 524 2.63 6.71 21.54
C GLN A 524 1.56 6.93 22.63
N ARG A 525 0.31 7.22 22.24
CA ARG A 525 -0.80 7.46 23.19
C ARG A 525 -1.09 6.24 24.05
N ASN A 526 -1.11 5.05 23.44
CA ASN A 526 -1.29 3.80 24.16
C ASN A 526 -0.25 3.63 25.29
N LYS A 527 1.01 3.96 25.04
CA LYS A 527 2.08 3.87 26.04
C LYS A 527 1.94 4.90 27.15
N GLN A 528 1.58 6.13 26.80
CA GLN A 528 1.30 7.18 27.79
C GLN A 528 0.15 6.76 28.71
N ALA A 529 -0.94 6.22 28.15
CA ALA A 529 -2.04 5.67 28.93
C ALA A 529 -1.60 4.49 29.83
N GLN A 530 -0.80 3.55 29.30
CA GLN A 530 -0.24 2.42 30.07
C GLN A 530 0.77 2.82 31.15
N THR A 531 1.32 4.04 31.12
CA THR A 531 2.23 4.57 32.16
C THR A 531 1.47 5.38 33.21
N GLN A 532 0.20 5.69 32.97
CA GLN A 532 -0.69 6.47 33.84
C GLN A 532 -1.76 5.61 34.53
N SER A 533 -1.81 4.31 34.20
CA SER A 533 -2.69 3.28 34.77
C SER A 533 -1.91 2.30 35.63
#